data_AF-A0A6A4UK27-F1
#
_entry.id   AF-A0A6A4UK27-F1
#
_cell.length_a   1.000
_cell.length_b   1.000
_cell.length_c   1.000
_cell.angle_alpha   90.00
_cell.angle_beta   90.00
_cell.angle_gamma   90.00
#
_symmetry.space_group_name_H-M   'P 1'
#
loop_
_entity.id
_entity.type
_entity.pdbx_description
1 polymer ?
#
loop_
_entity_poly.entity_id
_entity_poly.type
_entity_poly.pdbx_seq_one_letter_code
_entity_poly.pdbx_strand_id
1 'polypeptide(L)'
;MPFYKKIFYSKYSLIKQYDQVDCVPAALLSVLKFYGGNTSLVQLRELTNTSVSGSTMLDLVNAAKKIGFDAFGASGEYEDLIKEHLPCIAHVIIDNQPQHFIVIYESNLKRLLFHGVEHV
;
A
#
# COMPACT_ATOMS: atom_id res chain seq x y z
N MET A 1 22.27 -10.61 -15.85
CA MET A 1 21.48 -9.73 -16.74
C MET A 1 20.60 -8.85 -15.86
N PRO A 2 20.76 -7.52 -15.82
CA PRO A 2 19.92 -6.70 -14.94
C PRO A 2 18.56 -6.49 -15.60
N PHE A 3 17.54 -7.16 -15.05
CA PHE A 3 16.13 -6.99 -15.40
C PHE A 3 15.57 -5.81 -14.61
N TYR A 4 15.62 -4.59 -15.16
CA TYR A 4 14.84 -3.46 -14.63
C TYR A 4 14.19 -2.67 -15.76
N LYS A 5 13.00 -2.15 -15.42
CA LYS A 5 12.17 -1.15 -16.13
C LYS A 5 11.14 -1.68 -17.14
N LYS A 6 9.92 -1.88 -16.62
CA LYS A 6 8.73 -1.22 -17.17
C LYS A 6 7.65 -1.07 -16.09
N ILE A 7 7.69 0.05 -15.38
CA ILE A 7 6.65 0.49 -14.43
C ILE A 7 5.54 1.13 -15.29
N PHE A 8 4.30 0.65 -15.17
CA PHE A 8 3.13 1.23 -15.87
C PHE A 8 2.12 1.72 -14.84
N TYR A 9 1.70 2.98 -14.95
CA TYR A 9 0.62 3.57 -14.15
C TYR A 9 -0.72 2.89 -14.45
N SER A 10 -1.46 2.54 -13.41
CA SER A 10 -2.75 1.85 -13.51
C SER A 10 -3.94 2.81 -13.64
N LYS A 11 -5.07 2.27 -14.12
CA LYS A 11 -6.41 2.91 -14.22
C LYS A 11 -7.09 3.08 -12.84
N TYR A 12 -6.44 2.64 -11.75
CA TYR A 12 -6.96 2.67 -10.38
C TYR A 12 -6.66 4.01 -9.69
N SER A 13 -7.54 4.41 -8.76
CA SER A 13 -7.52 5.73 -8.13
C SER A 13 -6.19 6.02 -7.44
N LEU A 14 -5.40 6.92 -8.02
CA LEU A 14 -4.23 7.51 -7.38
C LEU A 14 -4.66 8.27 -6.13
N ILE A 15 -4.23 7.81 -4.96
CA ILE A 15 -4.33 8.61 -3.73
C ILE A 15 -2.97 9.24 -3.50
N LYS A 16 -2.89 10.54 -3.82
CA LYS A 16 -1.71 11.36 -3.56
C LYS A 16 -1.54 11.53 -2.05
N GLN A 17 -0.32 11.35 -1.56
CA GLN A 17 0.04 11.70 -0.19
C GLN A 17 0.27 13.19 -0.07
N TYR A 18 -0.24 13.81 0.99
CA TYR A 18 0.03 15.22 1.27
C TYR A 18 1.32 15.40 2.09
N ASP A 19 1.73 14.38 2.85
CA ASP A 19 2.94 14.38 3.69
C ASP A 19 3.73 13.06 3.52
N GLN A 20 5.03 13.04 3.83
CA GLN A 20 5.88 11.85 3.68
C GLN A 20 5.44 10.67 4.56
N VAL A 21 4.74 10.96 5.65
CA VAL A 21 4.24 9.97 6.61
C VAL A 21 2.91 9.35 6.18
N ASP A 22 2.27 9.84 5.11
CA ASP A 22 0.92 9.42 4.71
C ASP A 22 0.84 8.14 3.88
N CYS A 23 1.96 7.47 3.63
CA CYS A 23 1.99 6.33 2.71
C CYS A 23 1.04 5.21 3.12
N VAL A 24 0.93 4.98 4.42
CA VAL A 24 0.05 3.97 5.01
C VAL A 24 -1.43 4.35 4.89
N PRO A 25 -1.92 5.51 5.38
CA PRO A 25 -3.32 5.88 5.23
C PRO A 25 -3.74 6.06 3.77
N ALA A 26 -2.86 6.53 2.89
CA ALA A 26 -3.15 6.66 1.46
C ALA A 26 -3.22 5.29 0.74
N ALA A 27 -2.35 4.34 1.08
CA ALA A 27 -2.43 2.97 0.59
C ALA A 27 -3.72 2.29 1.04
N LEU A 28 -4.08 2.43 2.32
CA LEU A 28 -5.33 1.88 2.86
C LEU A 28 -6.57 2.50 2.20
N LEU A 29 -6.56 3.81 1.94
CA LEU A 29 -7.64 4.48 1.20
C LEU A 29 -7.79 3.96 -0.22
N SER A 30 -6.66 3.71 -0.89
CA SER A 30 -6.61 3.18 -2.24
C SER A 30 -7.23 1.78 -2.33
N VAL A 31 -6.93 0.92 -1.35
CA VAL A 31 -7.54 -0.42 -1.23
C VAL A 31 -9.02 -0.32 -0.90
N LEU A 32 -9.42 0.54 0.05
CA LEU A 32 -10.82 0.74 0.41
C LEU A 32 -11.67 1.17 -0.80
N LYS A 33 -11.17 2.14 -1.58
CA LYS A 33 -11.85 2.61 -2.80
C LYS A 33 -11.93 1.55 -3.88
N PHE A 34 -10.93 0.67 -3.99
CA PHE A 34 -10.96 -0.45 -4.94
C PHE A 34 -12.16 -1.38 -4.66
N TYR A 35 -12.47 -1.64 -3.39
CA TYR A 35 -13.63 -2.43 -2.98
C TYR A 35 -14.94 -1.61 -2.89
N GLY A 36 -14.97 -0.37 -3.39
CA GLY A 36 -16.16 0.48 -3.41
C GLY A 36 -16.47 1.20 -2.09
N GLY A 37 -15.59 1.08 -1.09
CA GLY A 37 -15.69 1.83 0.16
C GLY A 37 -15.21 3.28 0.01
N ASN A 38 -15.53 4.11 1.00
CA ASN A 38 -15.08 5.51 1.02
C ASN A 38 -14.90 6.03 2.44
N THR A 39 -13.89 6.87 2.64
CA THR A 39 -13.56 7.54 3.91
C THR A 39 -12.66 8.74 3.60
N SER A 40 -12.30 9.54 4.61
CA SER A 40 -11.33 10.62 4.45
C SER A 40 -9.91 10.15 4.80
N LEU A 41 -8.91 10.77 4.16
CA LEU A 41 -7.50 10.52 4.52
C LEU A 41 -7.23 10.90 5.99
N VAL A 42 -7.91 11.93 6.51
CA VAL A 42 -7.83 12.36 7.91
C VAL A 42 -8.29 11.26 8.86
N GLN A 43 -9.44 10.63 8.59
CA GLN A 43 -9.93 9.50 9.39
C GLN A 43 -8.95 8.33 9.37
N LEU A 44 -8.36 8.03 8.22
CA LEU A 44 -7.38 6.95 8.12
C LEU A 44 -6.07 7.26 8.83
N ARG A 45 -5.60 8.53 8.83
CA ARG A 45 -4.43 8.95 9.62
C ARG A 45 -4.64 8.68 11.11
N GLU A 46 -5.82 9.02 11.64
CA GLU A 46 -6.18 8.75 13.03
C GLU A 46 -6.22 7.24 13.31
N LEU A 47 -6.82 6.45 12.42
CA LEU A 47 -6.94 5.00 12.58
C LEU A 47 -5.61 4.25 12.50
N THR A 48 -4.69 4.73 11.66
CA THR A 48 -3.35 4.16 11.45
C THR A 48 -2.30 4.73 12.40
N ASN A 49 -2.71 5.52 13.40
CA ASN A 49 -1.83 6.18 14.37
C ASN A 49 -0.64 6.90 13.70
N THR A 50 -0.84 7.50 12.52
CA THR A 50 0.25 8.13 11.77
C THR A 50 0.82 9.28 12.58
N SER A 51 2.10 9.14 12.95
CA SER A 51 2.86 10.13 13.69
C SER A 51 3.94 10.75 12.78
N VAL A 52 4.75 11.66 13.32
CA VAL A 52 5.87 12.27 12.59
C VAL A 52 6.89 11.22 12.11
N SER A 53 6.94 10.05 12.74
CA SER A 53 7.78 8.91 12.33
C SER A 53 7.09 7.92 11.37
N GLY A 54 5.85 8.20 10.93
CA GLY A 54 5.04 7.30 10.10
C GLY A 54 4.15 6.36 10.91
N SER A 55 3.68 5.29 10.24
CA SER A 55 2.83 4.22 10.79
C SER A 55 3.49 2.86 10.59
N THR A 56 3.27 1.94 11.52
CA THR A 56 3.81 0.57 11.41
C THR A 56 2.87 -0.35 10.60
N MET A 57 3.39 -1.51 10.17
CA MET A 57 2.55 -2.55 9.56
C MET A 57 1.46 -3.05 10.51
N LEU A 58 1.72 -3.07 11.82
CA LEU A 58 0.73 -3.46 12.83
C LEU A 58 -0.41 -2.43 12.90
N ASP A 59 -0.09 -1.13 12.85
CA ASP A 59 -1.09 -0.06 12.81
C ASP A 59 -1.96 -0.16 11.56
N LEU A 60 -1.35 -0.46 10.40
CA LEU A 60 -2.07 -0.69 9.15
C LEU A 60 -3.08 -1.84 9.27
N VAL A 61 -2.64 -3.00 9.77
CA VAL A 61 -3.52 -4.17 9.95
C VAL A 61 -4.66 -3.86 10.92
N ASN A 62 -4.36 -3.19 12.03
CA ASN A 62 -5.38 -2.79 13.00
C ASN A 62 -6.38 -1.79 12.41
N ALA A 63 -5.91 -0.81 11.65
CA ALA A 63 -6.76 0.16 10.96
C ALA A 63 -7.67 -0.53 9.92
N ALA A 64 -7.12 -1.45 9.12
CA ALA A 64 -7.86 -2.23 8.14
C ALA A 64 -9.01 -3.02 8.80
N LYS A 65 -8.72 -3.69 9.93
CA LYS A 65 -9.75 -4.39 10.71
C LYS A 65 -10.83 -3.46 11.24
N LYS A 66 -10.47 -2.28 11.75
CA LYS A 66 -11.43 -1.28 12.24
C LYS A 66 -12.39 -0.78 11.15
N ILE A 67 -11.94 -0.74 9.89
CA ILE A 67 -12.78 -0.33 8.74
C ILE A 67 -13.48 -1.50 8.05
N GLY A 68 -13.41 -2.72 8.61
CA GLY A 68 -14.19 -3.88 8.19
C GLY A 68 -13.46 -4.88 7.28
N PHE A 69 -12.16 -4.72 7.04
CA PHE A 69 -11.37 -5.74 6.34
C PHE A 69 -10.99 -6.90 7.26
N ASP A 70 -11.00 -8.12 6.72
CA ASP A 70 -10.24 -9.22 7.31
C ASP A 70 -8.79 -9.14 6.78
N ALA A 71 -7.90 -8.60 7.60
CA ALA A 71 -6.52 -8.31 7.22
C ALA A 71 -5.52 -8.97 8.18
N PHE A 72 -4.39 -9.43 7.64
CA PHE A 72 -3.27 -9.95 8.41
C PHE A 72 -1.94 -9.55 7.76
N GLY A 73 -0.87 -9.53 8.56
CA GLY A 73 0.48 -9.32 8.05
C GLY A 73 1.11 -10.64 7.64
N ALA A 74 1.84 -10.64 6.53
CA ALA A 74 2.56 -11.80 6.02
C ALA A 74 3.96 -11.39 5.53
N SER A 75 4.88 -12.37 5.50
CA SER A 75 6.22 -12.25 4.94
C SER A 75 6.53 -13.49 4.12
N GLY A 76 7.12 -13.33 2.95
CA GLY A 76 7.41 -14.45 2.04
C GLY A 76 8.20 -13.98 0.82
N GLU A 77 8.36 -14.90 -0.15
CA GLU A 77 9.03 -14.61 -1.42
C GLU A 77 8.03 -14.08 -2.47
N TYR A 78 8.55 -13.64 -3.63
CA TYR A 78 7.72 -13.10 -4.69
C TYR A 78 6.70 -14.12 -5.22
N GLU A 79 7.08 -15.39 -5.24
CA GLU A 79 6.26 -16.52 -5.66
C GLU A 79 5.05 -16.73 -4.77
N ASP A 80 5.13 -16.35 -3.49
CA ASP A 80 4.01 -16.44 -2.56
C ASP A 80 3.01 -15.30 -2.80
N LEU A 81 3.50 -14.10 -3.10
CA LEU A 81 2.65 -12.96 -3.47
C LEU A 81 1.74 -13.28 -4.66
N ILE A 82 2.22 -14.05 -5.65
CA ILE A 82 1.43 -14.40 -6.85
C ILE A 82 0.22 -15.30 -6.50
N LYS A 83 0.27 -16.00 -5.36
CA LYS A 83 -0.80 -16.91 -4.90
C LYS A 83 -1.85 -16.20 -4.04
N GLU A 84 -1.60 -14.95 -3.65
CA GLU A 84 -2.45 -14.20 -2.72
C GLU A 84 -3.58 -13.43 -3.41
N HIS A 85 -4.57 -13.02 -2.61
CA HIS A 85 -5.66 -12.17 -3.07
C HIS A 85 -5.20 -10.72 -3.19
N LEU A 86 -5.59 -10.06 -4.29
CA LEU A 86 -5.24 -8.68 -4.60
C LEU A 86 -6.49 -7.76 -4.55
N PRO A 87 -6.33 -6.47 -4.23
CA PRO A 87 -5.06 -5.79 -3.97
C PRO A 87 -4.48 -6.04 -2.58
N CYS A 88 -3.15 -6.02 -2.48
CA CYS A 88 -2.44 -6.11 -1.21
C CYS A 88 -1.53 -4.88 -1.02
N ILE A 89 -1.16 -4.59 0.24
CA ILE A 89 -0.25 -3.50 0.57
C ILE A 89 1.11 -4.11 0.92
N ALA A 90 2.17 -3.67 0.22
CA ALA A 90 3.52 -4.15 0.44
C ALA A 90 4.41 -3.04 1.01
N HIS A 91 5.22 -3.39 2.00
CA HIS A 91 6.31 -2.55 2.47
C HIS A 91 7.53 -2.77 1.57
N VAL A 92 8.09 -1.71 1.01
CA VAL A 92 9.28 -1.77 0.14
C VAL A 92 10.44 -1.02 0.79
N ILE A 93 11.63 -1.61 0.65
CA ILE A 93 12.89 -1.00 1.07
C ILE A 93 13.54 -0.45 -0.20
N ILE A 94 13.76 0.85 -0.23
CA ILE A 94 14.49 1.53 -1.30
C ILE A 94 15.76 2.10 -0.67
N ASP A 95 16.92 1.78 -1.23
CA ASP A 95 18.21 2.21 -0.68
C ASP A 95 18.27 3.72 -0.52
N ASN A 96 18.72 4.18 0.67
CA ASN A 96 18.79 5.59 1.07
C ASN A 96 17.45 6.36 1.05
N GLN A 97 16.31 5.67 1.13
CA GLN A 97 14.99 6.28 1.23
C GLN A 97 14.26 5.82 2.51
N PRO A 98 13.35 6.65 3.06
CA PRO A 98 12.52 6.26 4.18
C PRO A 98 11.57 5.11 3.80
N GLN A 99 11.02 4.43 4.82
CA GLN A 99 10.06 3.33 4.64
C GLN A 99 8.92 3.76 3.72
N HIS A 100 8.59 2.91 2.74
CA HIS A 100 7.56 3.20 1.76
C HIS A 100 6.60 2.02 1.61
N PHE A 101 5.32 2.34 1.42
CA PHE A 101 4.26 1.36 1.18
C PHE A 101 3.68 1.56 -0.20
N ILE A 102 3.46 0.46 -0.91
CA ILE A 102 2.85 0.42 -2.24
C ILE A 102 1.61 -0.46 -2.22
N VAL A 103 0.65 -0.18 -3.10
CA VAL A 103 -0.50 -1.05 -3.31
C VAL A 103 -0.28 -1.87 -4.57
N ILE A 104 -0.30 -3.19 -4.45
CA ILE A 104 -0.17 -4.12 -5.57
C ILE A 104 -1.57 -4.51 -6.01
N TYR A 105 -1.91 -4.24 -7.27
CA TYR A 105 -3.22 -4.53 -7.85
C TYR A 105 -3.22 -5.80 -8.70
N GLU A 106 -2.09 -6.07 -9.37
CA GLU A 106 -1.90 -7.28 -10.16
C GLU A 106 -0.45 -7.78 -10.02
N SER A 107 -0.28 -9.09 -9.89
CA SER A 107 1.03 -9.75 -9.86
C SER A 107 0.99 -11.02 -10.70
N ASN A 108 1.96 -11.17 -11.61
CA ASN A 108 2.20 -12.43 -12.33
C ASN A 108 3.71 -12.71 -12.41
N LEU A 109 4.09 -13.92 -12.83
CA LEU A 109 5.50 -14.36 -12.92
C LEU A 109 6.43 -13.46 -13.75
N LYS A 110 5.89 -12.53 -14.55
CA LYS A 110 6.63 -11.63 -15.43
C LYS A 110 6.43 -10.15 -15.12
N ARG A 111 5.42 -9.77 -14.32
CA ARG A 111 4.92 -8.40 -14.21
C ARG A 111 4.29 -8.14 -12.84
N LEU A 112 4.57 -6.95 -12.31
CA LEU A 112 3.92 -6.35 -11.14
C LEU A 112 3.25 -5.05 -11.57
N LEU A 113 1.96 -4.88 -11.28
CA LEU A 113 1.28 -3.60 -11.34
C LEU A 113 1.03 -3.12 -9.91
N PHE A 114 1.74 -2.08 -9.53
CA PHE A 114 1.59 -1.44 -8.24
C PHE A 114 1.41 0.06 -8.40
N HIS A 115 0.78 0.66 -7.40
CA HIS A 115 0.68 2.10 -7.27
C HIS A 115 1.66 2.56 -6.18
N GLY A 116 2.70 3.28 -6.63
CA GLY A 116 3.55 4.06 -5.75
C GLY A 116 2.76 5.25 -5.24
N VAL A 117 2.81 5.47 -3.93
CA VAL A 117 2.00 6.50 -3.32
C VAL A 117 2.82 7.79 -3.35
N GLU A 118 2.66 8.60 -4.40
CA GLU A 118 3.53 9.75 -4.69
C GLU A 118 3.19 11.00 -3.85
N HIS A 119 4.22 11.79 -3.51
CA HIS A 119 4.09 13.11 -2.89
C HIS A 119 3.56 14.14 -3.90
N VAL A 120 2.80 15.12 -3.42
CA VAL A 120 2.40 16.31 -4.21
C VAL A 120 3.56 17.28 -4.33
#